data_AF-F8AHM2-F1
#
_entry.id   AF-F8AHM2-F1
#
_cell.length_a   1.000
_cell.length_b   1.000
_cell.length_c   1.000
_cell.angle_alpha   90.00
_cell.angle_beta   90.00
_cell.angle_gamma   90.00
#
_symmetry.space_group_name_H-M   'P 1'
#
loop_
_entity.id
_entity.type
_entity.pdbx_description
1 polymer ?
#
loop_
_entity_poly.entity_id
_entity_poly.type
_entity_poly.pdbx_seq_one_letter_code
_entity_poly.pdbx_strand_id
1 'polypeptide(L)'
;MEGISQYVVASYVDDLCKGLRLAVCRGISYLLIGDTRYPLIDSEHLPPEIEIFAKDGHLTFYAFWRESGIEHEAYIKVATTRLHISKGILIAEPHGAFERFRALVIIRLFGDERLFSTLRETIEDEKWRVRKEEGEAVSTYLEEFFKGEGM
;
A
#
# COMPACT_ATOMS: atom_id res chain seq x y z
N MET A 1 -6.83 18.80 -11.95
CA MET A 1 -6.53 17.47 -11.42
C MET A 1 -5.04 17.41 -11.23
N GLU A 2 -4.57 17.45 -9.98
CA GLU A 2 -3.17 17.15 -9.68
C GLU A 2 -2.87 15.73 -10.21
N GLY A 3 -1.71 15.53 -10.84
CA GLY A 3 -1.34 14.21 -11.36
C GLY A 3 -1.16 13.21 -10.21
N ILE A 4 -1.38 11.92 -10.47
CA ILE A 4 -1.18 10.85 -9.47
C ILE A 4 0.16 10.98 -8.75
N SER A 5 1.23 11.26 -9.50
CA SER A 5 2.57 11.49 -8.93
C SER A 5 2.59 12.60 -7.90
N GLN A 6 1.94 13.73 -8.18
CA GLN A 6 1.85 14.85 -7.25
C GLN A 6 1.07 14.47 -6.00
N TYR A 7 -0.02 13.72 -6.16
CA TYR A 7 -0.81 13.23 -5.03
C TYR A 7 0.00 12.29 -4.12
N VAL A 8 0.67 11.30 -4.70
CA VAL A 8 1.49 10.32 -3.96
C VAL A 8 2.62 11.02 -3.22
N VAL A 9 3.34 11.93 -3.89
CA VAL A 9 4.44 12.69 -3.28
C VAL A 9 3.94 13.62 -2.18
N ALA A 10 2.81 14.31 -2.38
CA ALA A 10 2.24 15.18 -1.37
C ALA A 10 1.81 14.40 -0.11
N SER A 11 1.15 13.25 -0.28
CA SER A 11 0.79 12.36 0.83
C SER A 11 2.03 11.83 1.55
N TYR A 12 3.05 11.42 0.81
CA TYR A 12 4.31 10.95 1.38
C TYR A 12 5.00 12.03 2.23
N VAL A 13 5.08 13.27 1.74
CA VAL A 13 5.63 14.40 2.51
C VAL A 13 4.80 14.68 3.77
N ASP A 14 3.47 14.61 3.69
CA ASP A 14 2.60 14.81 4.85
C ASP A 14 2.80 13.72 5.92
N ASP A 15 3.00 12.46 5.51
CA ASP A 15 3.28 11.35 6.42
C ASP A 15 4.72 11.36 6.96
N LEU A 16 5.70 11.84 6.18
CA LEU A 16 7.05 12.11 6.69
C LEU A 16 7.02 13.17 7.81
N CYS A 17 6.18 14.18 7.68
CA CYS A 17 6.10 15.26 8.68
C CYS A 17 5.26 14.90 9.90
N LYS A 18 4.19 14.11 9.75
CA LYS A 18 3.17 13.90 10.79
C LYS A 18 2.95 12.44 11.19
N GLY A 19 3.36 11.50 10.35
CA GLY A 19 3.21 10.07 10.58
C GLY A 19 4.38 9.48 11.37
N LEU A 20 4.14 8.30 11.95
CA LEU A 20 5.17 7.47 12.55
C LEU A 20 5.71 6.53 11.48
N ARG A 21 6.97 6.72 11.06
CA ARG A 21 7.64 5.77 10.15
C ARG A 21 7.95 4.47 10.91
N LEU A 22 7.35 3.37 10.50
CA LEU A 22 7.48 2.07 11.16
C LEU A 22 8.66 1.27 10.62
N ALA A 23 8.80 1.21 9.29
CA ALA A 23 9.77 0.35 8.64
C ALA A 23 10.01 0.73 7.18
N VAL A 24 11.11 0.22 6.64
CA VAL A 24 11.37 0.10 5.22
C VAL A 24 11.76 -1.35 4.94
N CYS A 25 11.11 -1.98 3.97
CA CYS A 25 11.42 -3.35 3.56
C CYS A 25 11.06 -3.56 2.10
N ARG A 26 11.61 -4.59 1.46
CA ARG A 26 11.18 -4.93 0.10
C ARG A 26 9.83 -5.61 0.12
N GLY A 27 9.04 -5.45 -0.93
CA GLY A 27 7.77 -6.13 -1.04
C GLY A 27 7.11 -5.97 -2.40
N ILE A 28 6.00 -6.65 -2.54
CA ILE A 28 5.10 -6.53 -3.71
C ILE A 28 3.68 -6.35 -3.22
N SER A 29 2.85 -5.72 -4.05
CA SER A 29 1.44 -5.53 -3.77
C SER A 29 0.59 -5.69 -5.02
N TYR A 30 -0.59 -6.26 -4.86
CA TYR A 30 -1.58 -6.39 -5.93
C TYR A 30 -3.00 -6.19 -5.41
N LEU A 31 -3.84 -5.68 -6.29
CA LEU A 31 -5.28 -5.65 -6.12
C LEU A 31 -5.85 -6.97 -6.65
N LEU A 32 -6.65 -7.65 -5.83
CA LEU A 32 -7.35 -8.87 -6.20
C LEU A 32 -8.84 -8.54 -6.39
N ILE A 33 -9.34 -8.65 -7.62
CA ILE A 33 -10.76 -8.46 -7.96
C ILE A 33 -11.28 -9.79 -8.51
N GLY A 34 -12.14 -10.46 -7.75
CA GLY A 34 -12.51 -11.85 -8.05
C GLY A 34 -11.26 -12.74 -8.01
N ASP A 35 -10.97 -13.43 -9.11
CA ASP A 35 -9.78 -14.29 -9.25
C ASP A 35 -8.62 -13.58 -10.00
N THR A 36 -8.81 -12.33 -10.42
CA THR A 36 -7.84 -11.57 -11.21
C THR A 36 -6.94 -10.71 -10.33
N ARG A 37 -5.64 -10.73 -10.61
CA ARG A 37 -4.62 -9.93 -9.90
C ARG A 37 -4.16 -8.78 -10.78
N TYR A 38 -4.14 -7.58 -10.21
CA TYR A 38 -3.65 -6.37 -10.84
C TYR A 38 -2.48 -5.81 -10.02
N PRO A 39 -1.29 -5.61 -10.62
CA PRO A 39 -0.12 -5.19 -9.87
C PRO A 39 -0.28 -3.74 -9.39
N LEU A 40 0.02 -3.51 -8.10
CA LEU A 40 0.10 -2.16 -7.52
C LEU A 40 1.56 -1.77 -7.28
N ILE A 41 2.36 -2.70 -6.76
CA ILE A 41 3.80 -2.54 -6.54
C ILE A 41 4.43 -3.83 -7.02
N ASP A 42 5.18 -3.76 -8.12
CA ASP A 42 5.86 -4.92 -8.68
C ASP A 42 7.10 -4.49 -9.48
N SER A 43 7.98 -5.45 -9.75
CA SER A 43 9.10 -5.28 -10.68
C SER A 43 9.56 -6.64 -11.20
N GLU A 44 9.99 -6.68 -12.45
CA GLU A 44 10.51 -7.87 -13.14
C GLU A 44 11.75 -8.47 -12.48
N HIS A 45 12.59 -7.65 -11.84
CA HIS A 45 13.90 -8.08 -11.36
C HIS A 45 14.01 -8.11 -9.84
N LEU A 46 13.57 -7.04 -9.19
CA LEU A 46 13.78 -6.87 -7.76
C LEU A 46 12.59 -6.18 -7.11
N PRO A 47 11.95 -6.82 -6.12
CA PRO A 47 10.82 -6.21 -5.42
C PRO A 47 11.18 -4.81 -4.90
N PRO A 48 10.34 -3.79 -5.19
CA PRO A 48 10.55 -2.43 -4.72
C PRO A 48 10.67 -2.33 -3.20
N GLU A 49 11.35 -1.27 -2.74
CA GLU A 49 11.30 -0.89 -1.33
C GLU A 49 9.94 -0.24 -1.02
N ILE A 50 9.34 -0.69 0.08
CA ILE A 50 8.08 -0.22 0.62
C ILE A 50 8.37 0.46 1.95
N GLU A 51 8.07 1.75 2.03
CA GLU A 51 8.07 2.52 3.27
C GLU A 51 6.71 2.46 3.93
N ILE A 52 6.70 2.21 5.24
CA ILE A 52 5.48 1.99 6.01
C ILE A 52 5.35 3.05 7.09
N PHE A 53 4.21 3.71 7.12
CA PHE A 53 3.86 4.73 8.11
C PHE A 53 2.58 4.35 8.85
N ALA A 54 2.48 4.79 10.11
CA ALA A 54 1.23 4.78 10.88
C ALA A 54 0.80 6.21 11.19
N LYS A 55 -0.49 6.51 11.01
CA LYS A 55 -1.08 7.81 11.32
C LYS A 55 -2.60 7.72 11.41
N ASP A 56 -3.17 8.33 12.46
CA ASP A 56 -4.62 8.47 12.65
C ASP A 56 -5.41 7.17 12.43
N GLY A 57 -4.92 6.04 12.94
CA GLY A 57 -5.57 4.75 12.78
C GLY A 57 -5.37 4.08 11.42
N HIS A 58 -4.47 4.59 10.57
CA HIS A 58 -4.19 4.03 9.26
C HIS A 58 -2.73 3.60 9.16
N LEU A 59 -2.50 2.52 8.41
CA LEU A 59 -1.19 2.26 7.84
C LEU A 59 -1.15 2.75 6.40
N THR A 60 -0.04 3.39 6.05
CA THR A 60 0.25 3.82 4.69
C THR A 60 1.51 3.13 4.18
N PHE A 61 1.45 2.64 2.95
CA PHE A 61 2.54 1.98 2.25
C PHE A 61 2.89 2.81 1.01
N TYR A 62 4.13 3.25 0.92
CA TYR A 62 4.66 3.97 -0.23
C TYR A 62 5.74 3.14 -0.89
N ALA A 63 5.76 3.14 -2.22
CA ALA A 63 6.89 2.63 -2.98
C ALA A 63 7.22 3.60 -4.11
N PHE A 64 8.51 3.81 -4.33
CA PHE A 64 9.05 4.59 -5.45
C PHE A 64 10.14 3.76 -6.09
N TRP A 65 10.02 3.45 -7.37
CA TRP A 65 10.99 2.62 -8.08
C TRP A 65 11.08 3.00 -9.55
N ARG A 66 12.04 2.37 -10.24
CA ARG A 66 12.23 2.58 -11.67
C ARG A 66 12.34 1.23 -12.36
N GLU A 67 11.57 1.04 -13.41
CA GLU A 67 11.59 -0.17 -14.26
C GLU A 67 11.75 0.26 -15.72
N SER A 68 12.73 -0.32 -16.42
CA SER A 68 12.99 -0.01 -17.84
C SER A 68 13.13 1.49 -18.17
N GLY A 69 13.60 2.30 -17.20
CA GLY A 69 13.77 3.75 -17.36
C GLY A 69 12.53 4.59 -17.01
N ILE A 70 11.41 3.94 -16.68
CA ILE A 70 10.15 4.58 -16.27
C ILE A 70 10.09 4.63 -14.75
N GLU A 71 9.76 5.80 -14.22
CA GLU A 71 9.56 6.00 -12.78
C GLU A 71 8.14 5.59 -12.40
N HIS A 72 8.05 4.83 -11.31
CA HIS A 72 6.79 4.37 -10.76
C HIS A 72 6.68 4.76 -9.31
N GLU A 73 5.45 5.00 -8.91
CA GLU A 73 5.09 5.31 -7.54
C GLU A 73 3.76 4.65 -7.20
N ALA A 74 3.67 4.23 -5.95
CA ALA A 74 2.46 3.68 -5.39
C ALA A 74 2.23 4.20 -3.99
N TYR A 75 0.95 4.33 -3.66
CA TYR A 75 0.44 4.74 -2.37
C TYR A 75 -0.71 3.82 -2.02
N ILE A 76 -0.65 3.20 -0.85
CA ILE A 76 -1.73 2.35 -0.33
C ILE A 76 -2.00 2.78 1.10
N LYS A 77 -3.19 3.29 1.38
CA LYS A 77 -3.67 3.64 2.73
C LYS A 77 -4.76 2.67 3.15
N VAL A 78 -4.63 2.13 4.35
CA VAL A 78 -5.56 1.14 4.91
C VAL A 78 -5.83 1.43 6.38
N ALA A 79 -7.10 1.47 6.77
CA ALA A 79 -7.51 1.51 8.16
C ALA A 79 -7.06 0.24 8.89
N THR A 80 -6.51 0.38 10.10
CA THR A 80 -5.96 -0.74 10.88
C THR A 80 -7.03 -1.75 11.31
N THR A 81 -8.30 -1.34 11.39
CA THR A 81 -9.45 -2.23 11.66
C THR A 81 -9.75 -3.20 10.52
N ARG A 82 -9.21 -2.94 9.32
CA ARG A 82 -9.46 -3.69 8.07
C ARG A 82 -8.24 -4.41 7.54
N LEU A 83 -7.20 -4.50 8.36
CA LEU A 83 -5.92 -5.07 8.00
C LEU A 83 -5.68 -6.36 8.79
N HIS A 84 -5.39 -7.44 8.06
CA HIS A 84 -5.07 -8.74 8.64
C HIS A 84 -3.64 -9.14 8.24
N ILE A 85 -2.83 -9.54 9.22
CA ILE A 85 -1.46 -10.03 8.98
C ILE A 85 -1.42 -11.54 9.18
N SER A 86 -0.99 -12.28 8.16
CA SER A 86 -0.78 -13.72 8.23
C SER A 86 0.44 -14.14 7.41
N LYS A 87 1.39 -14.85 8.05
CA LYS A 87 2.59 -15.44 7.41
C LYS A 87 3.35 -14.47 6.49
N GLY A 88 3.52 -13.23 6.92
CA GLY A 88 4.23 -12.19 6.18
C GLY A 88 3.42 -11.50 5.06
N ILE A 89 2.14 -11.80 4.98
CA ILE A 89 1.20 -11.21 4.03
C ILE A 89 0.22 -10.33 4.82
N LEU A 90 0.03 -9.12 4.36
CA LEU A 90 -1.00 -8.21 4.82
C LEU A 90 -2.16 -8.25 3.82
N ILE A 91 -3.35 -8.47 4.34
CA ILE A 91 -4.60 -8.52 3.59
C ILE A 91 -5.44 -7.36 4.07
N ALA A 92 -5.68 -6.40 3.18
CA ALA A 92 -6.53 -5.26 3.44
C ALA A 92 -7.89 -5.49 2.78
N GLU A 93 -8.93 -5.46 3.61
CA GLU A 93 -10.31 -5.47 3.13
C GLU A 93 -10.64 -4.15 2.40
N PRO A 94 -11.57 -4.16 1.43
CA PRO A 94 -11.98 -2.96 0.73
C PRO A 94 -12.89 -2.09 1.60
N HIS A 95 -12.61 -0.80 1.61
CA HIS A 95 -13.46 0.25 2.17
C HIS A 95 -13.18 1.57 1.44
N GLY A 96 -14.06 2.55 1.58
CA GLY A 96 -13.97 3.80 0.81
C GLY A 96 -14.14 3.55 -0.69
N ALA A 97 -13.17 3.96 -1.51
CA ALA A 97 -13.23 3.84 -2.97
C ALA A 97 -13.31 2.38 -3.46
N PHE A 98 -12.80 1.42 -2.67
CA PHE A 98 -12.76 0.00 -3.06
C PHE A 98 -14.01 -0.80 -2.73
N GLU A 99 -14.92 -0.25 -1.90
CA GLU A 99 -16.12 -0.96 -1.43
C GLU A 99 -16.99 -1.46 -2.61
N ARG A 100 -17.00 -0.71 -3.72
CA ARG A 100 -17.77 -1.02 -4.93
C ARG A 100 -17.24 -2.21 -5.72
N PHE A 101 -15.98 -2.58 -5.55
CA PHE A 101 -15.29 -3.55 -6.41
C PHE A 101 -15.07 -4.91 -5.74
N ARG A 102 -15.46 -5.08 -4.46
CA ARG A 102 -15.17 -6.29 -3.66
C ARG A 102 -13.70 -6.72 -3.80
N ALA A 103 -12.80 -5.75 -3.82
CA ALA A 103 -11.39 -5.97 -4.10
C ALA A 103 -10.60 -6.17 -2.80
N LEU A 104 -9.59 -7.03 -2.79
CA LEU A 104 -8.63 -7.10 -1.68
C LEU A 104 -7.31 -6.46 -2.11
N VAL A 105 -6.69 -5.69 -1.23
CA VAL A 105 -5.29 -5.29 -1.45
C VAL A 105 -4.41 -6.26 -0.68
N ILE A 106 -3.56 -6.98 -1.41
CA ILE A 106 -2.64 -7.95 -0.83
C ILE A 106 -1.23 -7.39 -0.90
N ILE A 107 -0.61 -7.20 0.26
CA ILE A 107 0.75 -6.68 0.38
C ILE A 107 1.62 -7.79 0.96
N ARG A 108 2.61 -8.24 0.20
CA ARG A 108 3.60 -9.21 0.68
C ARG A 108 4.89 -8.48 0.97
N LEU A 109 5.29 -8.47 2.24
CA LEU A 109 6.54 -7.86 2.68
C LEU A 109 7.62 -8.94 2.84
N PHE A 110 8.85 -8.58 2.47
CA PHE A 110 10.05 -9.38 2.65
C PHE A 110 10.85 -8.81 3.82
N GLY A 111 10.49 -9.26 5.03
CA GLY A 111 11.17 -8.91 6.26
C GLY A 111 11.22 -10.07 7.24
N ASP A 112 11.85 -9.85 8.38
CA ASP A 112 11.95 -10.84 9.45
C ASP A 112 10.72 -10.80 10.38
N GLU A 113 10.67 -11.71 11.36
CA GLU A 113 9.54 -11.76 12.31
C GLU A 113 9.44 -10.49 13.17
N ARG A 114 10.54 -9.75 13.36
CA ARG A 114 10.52 -8.51 14.14
C ARG A 114 9.69 -7.44 13.43
N LEU A 115 9.86 -7.30 12.11
CA LEU A 115 9.01 -6.42 11.29
C LEU A 115 7.52 -6.75 11.51
N PHE A 116 7.16 -8.03 11.40
CA PHE A 116 5.75 -8.43 11.52
C PHE A 116 5.22 -8.30 12.95
N SER A 117 6.05 -8.47 13.99
CA SER A 117 5.68 -8.17 15.37
C SER A 117 5.35 -6.69 15.53
N THR A 118 6.25 -5.80 15.08
CA THR A 118 6.05 -4.35 15.13
C THR A 118 4.77 -3.92 14.42
N LEU A 119 4.51 -4.46 13.22
CA LEU A 119 3.30 -4.14 12.47
C LEU A 119 2.04 -4.61 13.21
N ARG A 120 2.03 -5.82 13.78
CA ARG A 120 0.88 -6.32 14.56
C ARG A 120 0.62 -5.47 15.80
N GLU A 121 1.65 -5.16 16.57
CA GLU A 121 1.56 -4.31 17.77
C GLU A 121 1.03 -2.92 17.40
N THR A 122 1.59 -2.31 16.35
CA THR A 122 1.15 -1.00 15.87
C THR A 122 -0.31 -1.02 15.41
N ILE A 123 -0.75 -2.07 14.71
CA ILE A 123 -2.14 -2.21 14.27
C ILE A 123 -3.08 -2.22 15.48
N GLU A 124 -2.79 -3.04 16.50
CA GLU A 124 -3.62 -3.07 17.70
C GLU A 124 -3.64 -1.72 18.42
N ASP A 125 -2.48 -1.07 18.55
CA ASP A 125 -2.35 0.24 19.21
C ASP A 125 -3.05 1.37 18.46
N GLU A 126 -3.15 1.29 17.13
CA GLU A 126 -3.76 2.33 16.30
C GLU A 126 -5.27 2.10 16.06
N LYS A 127 -5.81 0.90 16.29
CA LYS A 127 -7.24 0.59 16.03
C LYS A 127 -8.23 1.57 16.65
N TRP A 128 -7.99 2.02 17.89
CA TRP A 128 -8.91 2.94 18.57
C TRP A 128 -8.85 4.37 18.02
N ARG A 129 -7.84 4.71 17.21
CA ARG A 129 -7.68 6.02 16.57
C ARG A 129 -8.44 6.14 15.26
N VAL A 130 -8.97 5.03 14.73
CA VAL A 130 -9.76 5.01 13.50
C VAL A 130 -11.05 5.80 13.70
N ARG A 131 -11.12 6.99 13.09
CA ARG A 131 -12.34 7.82 13.05
C ARG A 131 -13.22 7.52 11.84
N LYS A 132 -12.59 7.07 10.76
CA LYS A 132 -13.22 6.66 9.50
C LYS A 132 -12.41 5.51 8.93
N GLU A 133 -13.10 4.51 8.40
CA GLU A 133 -12.46 3.41 7.70
C GLU A 133 -12.19 3.84 6.25
N GLU A 134 -11.08 4.55 6.04
CA GLU A 134 -10.66 5.01 4.71
C GLU A 134 -9.63 4.05 4.10
N GLY A 135 -9.82 3.79 2.81
CA GLY A 135 -9.05 2.82 2.03
C GLY A 135 -8.80 3.40 0.66
N GLU A 136 -7.53 3.46 0.28
CA GLU A 136 -7.11 4.03 -1.00
C GLU A 136 -5.84 3.32 -1.49
N ALA A 137 -5.76 3.08 -2.80
CA ALA A 137 -4.60 2.51 -3.45
C ALA A 137 -4.48 3.14 -4.83
N VAL A 138 -3.32 3.72 -5.08
CA VAL A 138 -2.98 4.42 -6.31
C VAL A 138 -1.61 3.90 -6.74
N SER A 139 -1.45 3.65 -8.03
CA SER A 139 -0.20 3.14 -8.59
C SER A 139 -0.06 3.56 -10.05
N THR A 140 1.05 4.21 -10.40
CA THR A 140 1.36 4.48 -11.81
C THR A 140 1.77 3.22 -12.57
N TYR A 141 2.26 2.20 -11.87
CA TYR A 141 2.52 0.87 -12.44
C TYR A 141 1.23 0.20 -12.92
N LEU A 142 0.16 0.29 -12.11
CA LEU A 142 -1.15 -0.21 -12.50
C LEU A 142 -1.70 0.54 -13.73
N GLU A 143 -1.52 1.86 -13.80
CA GLU A 143 -1.94 2.63 -14.96
C GLU A 143 -1.20 2.21 -16.23
N GLU A 144 0.10 1.96 -16.12
CA GLU A 144 0.90 1.48 -17.25
C GLU A 144 0.49 0.07 -17.67
N PHE A 145 0.23 -0.81 -16.70
CA PHE A 145 -0.29 -2.15 -16.96
C PHE A 145 -1.57 -2.10 -17.81
N PHE A 146 -2.52 -1.22 -17.47
CA PHE A 146 -3.73 -1.06 -18.28
C PHE A 146 -3.49 -0.47 -19.68
N LYS A 147 -2.53 0.46 -19.83
CA LYS A 147 -2.14 1.00 -21.13
C LYS A 147 -1.51 -0.08 -22.02
N GLY A 148 -0.70 -0.97 -21.44
CA GLY A 148 -0.08 -2.09 -22.15
C GLY A 148 -1.07 -3.15 -22.62
N GLU A 149 -2.13 -3.38 -21.86
CA GLU A 149 -3.23 -4.31 -22.19
C GLU A 149 -4.26 -3.71 -23.18
N GLY A 150 -4.11 -2.44 -23.56
CA GLY A 150 -5.01 -1.77 -24.50
C GLY A 150 -6.40 -1.46 -23.95
N MET A 151 -6.53 -1.30 -22.62
CA MET A 151 -7.76 -0.90 -21.93
C MET A 151 -7.90 0.62 -21.78
#